data_AF-A0A401NTP9-F1
#
_entry.id   AF-A0A401NTP9-F1
#
_cell.length_a   1.000
_cell.length_b   1.000
_cell.length_c   1.000
_cell.angle_alpha   90.00
_cell.angle_beta   90.00
_cell.angle_gamma   90.00
#
_symmetry.space_group_name_H-M   'P 1'
#
loop_
_entity.id
_entity.type
_entity.pdbx_description
1 polymer ?
#
loop_
_entity_poly.entity_id
_entity_poly.type
_entity_poly.pdbx_seq_one_letter_code
_entity_poly.pdbx_strand_id
1 'polypeptide(L)'
;MSECECESEYECAVAEGRAVAEGQAVAEGQAVAEGWAAAEGRAVAEGRAVAEGQAVAERQAVAEGRAAAGGRAAAEGRAVAEGRAVAEGRAVAGGRAAAEGRAVAEVQAVAEGQAVAEVQAVAEGQAVAEGQAVAEGQAAAEGQAAAEGQAAAEGQAVAEGQAAAGGQAVAEGQAAAEGQAVAEGQAAAGGQAVAEGQAAAEGQAAAEGQAAAEGQAAAEGQAAAEGQAAAEGQAEAEGQAVAEGQAVAEGRAAEGQAAEWDRL
;
A
#
# COMPACT_ATOMS: atom_id res chain seq x y z
N MET A 1 -5.24 -26.81 15.28
CA MET A 1 -4.74 -26.22 16.53
C MET A 1 -3.34 -26.77 16.76
N SER A 2 -2.34 -26.16 16.12
CA SER A 2 -0.94 -26.43 16.45
C SER A 2 -0.67 -25.67 17.74
N GLU A 3 -0.22 -26.39 18.76
CA GLU A 3 0.19 -25.81 20.04
C GLU A 3 1.27 -24.76 19.77
N CYS A 4 1.08 -23.55 20.31
CA CYS A 4 2.12 -22.54 20.36
C CYS A 4 3.25 -23.08 21.25
N GLU A 5 4.34 -23.54 20.65
CA GLU A 5 5.58 -23.82 21.37
C GLU A 5 6.20 -22.46 21.77
N CYS A 6 5.91 -21.97 22.99
CA CYS A 6 6.51 -20.73 23.52
C CYS A 6 7.09 -20.95 24.92
N GLU A 7 8.27 -20.38 25.19
CA GLU A 7 9.05 -20.58 26.41
C GLU A 7 8.61 -19.68 27.60
N SER A 8 7.72 -18.70 27.39
CA SER A 8 7.26 -17.77 28.45
C SER A 8 5.82 -17.27 28.27
N GLU A 9 5.10 -17.06 29.39
CA GLU A 9 3.72 -16.54 29.45
C GLU A 9 3.57 -15.09 28.92
N TYR A 10 4.68 -14.36 28.75
CA TYR A 10 4.69 -12.99 28.19
C TYR A 10 4.82 -12.98 26.67
N GLU A 11 5.37 -14.06 26.09
CA GLU A 11 5.53 -14.19 24.65
C GLU A 11 4.23 -14.66 24.00
N CYS A 12 3.40 -15.46 24.65
CA CYS A 12 2.20 -16.03 24.04
C CYS A 12 0.98 -16.00 24.97
N ALA A 13 -0.17 -15.55 24.48
CA ALA A 13 -1.43 -15.51 25.23
C ALA A 13 -2.59 -16.11 24.42
N VAL A 14 -3.39 -16.98 25.05
CA VAL A 14 -4.61 -17.58 24.48
C VAL A 14 -5.79 -17.38 25.43
N ALA A 15 -6.91 -16.82 24.94
CA ALA A 15 -8.09 -16.57 25.79
C ALA A 15 -9.41 -16.53 25.01
N GLU A 16 -10.51 -17.00 25.59
CA GLU A 16 -11.86 -16.91 24.99
C GLU A 16 -12.37 -15.45 24.87
N GLY A 17 -11.89 -14.54 25.73
CA GLY A 17 -12.33 -13.14 25.73
C GLY A 17 -11.31 -12.19 25.12
N ARG A 18 -10.22 -11.95 25.86
CA ARG A 18 -9.16 -11.02 25.45
C ARG A 18 -7.79 -11.61 25.74
N ALA A 19 -6.95 -11.73 24.72
CA ALA A 19 -5.56 -12.10 24.82
C ALA A 19 -4.66 -10.89 24.50
N VAL A 20 -3.63 -10.69 25.32
CA VAL A 20 -2.61 -9.65 25.11
C VAL A 20 -1.24 -10.27 25.36
N ALA A 21 -0.32 -10.17 24.40
CA ALA A 21 1.04 -10.71 24.50
C ALA A 21 2.05 -9.82 23.78
N GLU A 22 3.34 -10.00 24.06
CA GLU A 22 4.40 -9.35 23.29
C GLU A 22 4.67 -10.14 22.00
N GLY A 23 4.72 -11.47 22.03
CA GLY A 23 4.95 -12.28 20.83
C GLY A 23 3.67 -12.57 20.03
N GLN A 24 2.79 -13.41 20.58
CA GLN A 24 1.66 -14.01 19.90
C GLN A 24 0.39 -13.97 20.75
N ALA A 25 -0.73 -13.51 20.20
CA ALA A 25 -2.03 -13.52 20.88
C ALA A 25 -3.10 -14.23 20.05
N VAL A 26 -3.84 -15.16 20.66
CA VAL A 26 -5.00 -15.86 20.06
C VAL A 26 -6.23 -15.66 20.94
N ALA A 27 -7.36 -15.24 20.36
CA ALA A 27 -8.60 -15.14 21.13
C ALA A 27 -9.89 -15.33 20.32
N GLU A 28 -10.93 -15.92 20.92
CA GLU A 28 -12.28 -15.97 20.33
C GLU A 28 -12.97 -14.59 20.35
N GLY A 29 -12.43 -13.62 21.09
CA GLY A 29 -12.90 -12.22 21.10
C GLY A 29 -11.89 -11.24 20.52
N GLN A 30 -10.89 -10.86 21.31
CA GLN A 30 -9.90 -9.85 20.94
C GLN A 30 -8.48 -10.31 21.23
N ALA A 31 -7.63 -10.31 20.20
CA ALA A 31 -6.20 -10.54 20.32
C ALA A 31 -5.41 -9.26 20.04
N VAL A 32 -4.47 -8.93 20.92
CA VAL A 32 -3.52 -7.82 20.74
C VAL A 32 -2.12 -8.35 20.97
N ALA A 33 -1.24 -8.23 19.99
CA ALA A 33 0.15 -8.65 20.11
C ALA A 33 1.11 -7.61 19.56
N GLU A 34 2.37 -7.69 19.98
CA GLU A 34 3.42 -7.02 19.22
C GLU A 34 3.73 -7.84 17.95
N GLY A 35 4.08 -9.13 18.02
CA GLY A 35 4.37 -9.90 16.79
C GLY A 35 3.16 -10.28 15.94
N TRP A 36 2.34 -11.20 16.44
CA TRP A 36 1.28 -11.85 15.68
C TRP A 36 -0.02 -11.97 16.47
N ALA A 37 -1.15 -11.62 15.86
CA ALA A 37 -2.46 -11.71 16.50
C ALA A 37 -3.47 -12.47 15.62
N ALA A 38 -4.23 -13.39 16.22
CA ALA A 38 -5.37 -14.04 15.58
C ALA A 38 -6.63 -13.98 16.45
N ALA A 39 -7.78 -13.65 15.86
CA ALA A 39 -9.04 -13.69 16.60
C ALA A 39 -10.29 -13.90 15.74
N GLU A 40 -11.32 -14.52 16.30
CA GLU A 40 -12.65 -14.61 15.65
C GLU A 40 -13.37 -13.24 15.65
N GLY A 41 -13.00 -12.31 16.55
CA GLY A 41 -13.51 -10.94 16.57
C GLY A 41 -12.55 -9.91 15.97
N ARG A 42 -11.55 -9.51 16.76
CA ARG A 42 -10.59 -8.45 16.40
C ARG A 42 -9.16 -8.87 16.71
N ALA A 43 -8.30 -8.82 15.70
CA ALA A 43 -6.86 -9.00 15.84
C ALA A 43 -6.12 -7.67 15.59
N VAL A 44 -5.18 -7.33 16.48
CA VAL A 44 -4.31 -6.15 16.34
C VAL A 44 -2.87 -6.59 16.59
N ALA A 45 -2.00 -6.42 15.59
CA ALA A 45 -0.56 -6.61 15.72
C ALA A 45 0.14 -5.27 15.50
N GLU A 46 0.68 -4.67 16.55
CA GLU A 46 1.30 -3.34 16.48
C GLU A 46 2.64 -3.32 17.16
N GLY A 47 3.61 -2.64 16.56
CA GLY A 47 4.71 -2.14 17.36
C GLY A 47 5.91 -1.64 16.60
N ARG A 48 6.99 -1.50 17.38
CA ARG A 48 8.06 -0.55 17.09
C ARG A 48 9.42 -1.18 17.25
N ALA A 49 10.27 -1.02 16.25
CA ALA A 49 11.69 -1.31 16.31
C ALA A 49 12.50 -0.01 16.20
N VAL A 50 13.48 0.16 17.08
CA VAL A 50 14.45 1.26 17.02
C VAL A 50 15.84 0.68 17.24
N ALA A 51 16.77 0.94 16.32
CA ALA A 51 18.14 0.43 16.42
C ALA A 51 19.12 1.38 15.73
N GLU A 52 20.37 1.44 16.21
CA GLU A 52 21.41 2.23 15.53
C GLU A 52 21.75 1.63 14.15
N GLY A 53 21.77 0.30 14.02
CA GLY A 53 22.07 -0.37 12.74
C GLY A 53 20.84 -0.65 11.88
N GLN A 54 20.11 -1.69 12.25
CA GLN A 54 18.95 -2.18 11.50
C GLN A 54 17.76 -2.35 12.42
N ALA A 55 16.64 -1.70 12.09
CA ALA A 55 15.37 -1.88 12.75
C ALA A 55 14.39 -2.59 11.82
N VAL A 56 13.79 -3.68 12.30
CA VAL A 56 12.79 -4.47 11.56
C VAL A 56 11.55 -4.62 12.44
N ALA A 57 10.40 -4.20 11.93
CA ALA A 57 9.11 -4.38 12.58
C ALA A 57 8.18 -5.15 11.64
N GLU A 58 8.07 -6.46 11.86
CA GLU A 58 7.17 -7.36 11.13
C GLU A 58 5.93 -7.65 11.97
N ARG A 59 4.74 -7.45 11.39
CA ARG A 59 3.46 -7.56 12.11
C ARG A 59 2.44 -8.31 11.27
N GLN A 60 1.70 -9.21 11.90
CA GLN A 60 0.63 -9.94 11.22
C GLN A 60 -0.62 -10.07 12.09
N ALA A 61 -1.77 -9.73 11.50
CA ALA A 61 -3.08 -9.86 12.11
C ALA A 61 -4.03 -10.65 11.20
N VAL A 62 -4.73 -11.64 11.78
CA VAL A 62 -5.76 -12.44 11.08
C VAL A 62 -7.04 -12.43 11.91
N ALA A 63 -8.18 -12.07 11.31
CA ALA A 63 -9.44 -12.15 12.05
C ALA A 63 -10.67 -12.36 11.17
N GLU A 64 -11.68 -13.06 11.67
CA GLU A 64 -12.97 -13.16 10.95
C GLU A 64 -13.65 -11.78 10.89
N GLY A 65 -13.64 -11.01 12.00
CA GLY A 65 -14.19 -9.65 12.00
C GLY A 65 -13.26 -8.57 11.41
N ARG A 66 -12.24 -8.17 12.18
CA ARG A 66 -11.34 -7.05 11.83
C ARG A 66 -9.90 -7.34 12.17
N ALA A 67 -9.01 -7.16 11.20
CA ALA A 67 -7.57 -7.29 11.37
C ALA A 67 -6.86 -5.95 11.15
N ALA A 68 -5.92 -5.63 12.05
CA ALA A 68 -5.05 -4.47 11.92
C ALA A 68 -3.59 -4.87 12.18
N ALA A 69 -2.68 -4.60 11.23
CA ALA A 69 -1.26 -4.86 11.38
C ALA A 69 -0.46 -3.57 11.13
N GLY A 70 0.39 -3.17 12.07
CA GLY A 70 1.05 -1.86 12.08
C GLY A 70 2.52 -1.93 12.51
N GLY A 71 3.45 -1.85 11.54
CA GLY A 71 4.89 -1.84 11.80
C GLY A 71 5.47 -0.41 11.84
N ARG A 72 6.32 -0.11 12.82
CA ARG A 72 7.13 1.12 12.84
C ARG A 72 8.60 0.80 13.05
N ALA A 73 9.46 1.21 12.13
CA ALA A 73 10.90 1.03 12.23
C ALA A 73 11.64 2.36 12.11
N ALA A 74 12.62 2.58 12.99
CA ALA A 74 13.52 3.73 12.91
C ALA A 74 14.97 3.28 13.13
N ALA A 75 15.89 3.63 12.23
CA ALA A 75 17.31 3.29 12.38
C ALA A 75 18.25 4.30 11.74
N GLU A 76 19.51 4.37 12.17
CA GLU A 76 20.51 5.18 11.46
C GLU A 76 20.86 4.50 10.12
N GLY A 77 21.07 3.17 10.13
CA GLY A 77 21.36 2.42 8.91
C GLY A 77 20.13 2.08 8.04
N ARG A 78 19.36 1.07 8.46
CA ARG A 78 18.23 0.53 7.68
C ARG A 78 16.99 0.33 8.54
N ALA A 79 15.86 0.89 8.10
CA ALA A 79 14.55 0.66 8.71
C ALA A 79 13.65 -0.14 7.76
N VAL A 80 13.03 -1.19 8.27
CA VAL A 80 12.07 -2.03 7.55
C VAL A 80 10.80 -2.17 8.40
N ALA A 81 9.66 -1.75 7.85
CA ALA A 81 8.36 -1.90 8.48
C ALA A 81 7.43 -2.73 7.58
N GLU A 82 7.04 -3.89 8.06
CA GLU A 82 6.18 -4.84 7.36
C GLU A 82 4.89 -5.09 8.13
N GLY A 83 3.77 -5.13 7.42
CA GLY A 83 2.45 -5.32 8.01
C GLY A 83 1.55 -6.16 7.11
N ARG A 84 0.96 -7.22 7.67
CA ARG A 84 -0.03 -8.04 6.96
C ARG A 84 -1.33 -8.18 7.75
N ALA A 85 -2.44 -7.74 7.16
CA ALA A 85 -3.76 -7.88 7.73
C ALA A 85 -4.66 -8.72 6.81
N VAL A 86 -5.30 -9.75 7.36
CA VAL A 86 -6.26 -10.60 6.64
C VAL A 86 -7.55 -10.67 7.46
N ALA A 87 -8.70 -10.32 6.87
CA ALA A 87 -9.98 -10.45 7.55
C ALA A 87 -11.17 -10.72 6.64
N GLU A 88 -12.22 -11.39 7.13
CA GLU A 88 -13.47 -11.47 6.34
C GLU A 88 -14.13 -10.08 6.27
N GLY A 89 -14.25 -9.39 7.40
CA GLY A 89 -14.87 -8.05 7.42
C GLY A 89 -13.97 -6.92 6.88
N ARG A 90 -12.96 -6.52 7.67
CA ARG A 90 -12.08 -5.39 7.33
C ARG A 90 -10.63 -5.65 7.71
N ALA A 91 -9.73 -5.48 6.74
CA ALA A 91 -8.29 -5.53 6.93
C ALA A 91 -7.66 -4.14 6.77
N VAL A 92 -6.78 -3.77 7.70
CA VAL A 92 -6.00 -2.54 7.63
C VAL A 92 -4.54 -2.88 7.91
N ALA A 93 -3.66 -2.57 6.97
CA ALA A 93 -2.23 -2.75 7.13
C ALA A 93 -1.50 -1.41 7.01
N GLY A 94 -0.58 -1.14 7.94
CA GLY A 94 0.13 0.13 8.08
C GLY A 94 1.62 -0.06 8.30
N GLY A 95 2.45 0.70 7.60
CA GLY A 95 3.91 0.60 7.69
C GLY A 95 4.55 1.98 7.75
N ARG A 96 5.46 2.20 8.71
CA ARG A 96 6.27 3.42 8.76
C ARG A 96 7.73 3.11 8.98
N ALA A 97 8.57 3.48 8.02
CA ALA A 97 10.02 3.33 8.11
C ALA A 97 10.71 4.69 8.02
N ALA A 98 11.67 4.94 8.90
CA ALA A 98 12.52 6.14 8.87
C ALA A 98 13.98 5.73 9.05
N ALA A 99 14.88 6.15 8.16
CA ALA A 99 16.31 5.90 8.34
C ALA A 99 17.22 6.95 7.74
N GLU A 100 18.45 7.10 8.24
CA GLU A 100 19.44 7.96 7.54
C GLU A 100 19.85 7.26 6.22
N GLY A 101 20.17 5.97 6.27
CA GLY A 101 20.53 5.20 5.07
C GLY A 101 19.35 4.83 4.18
N ARG A 102 18.59 3.79 4.57
CA ARG A 102 17.51 3.23 3.75
C ARG A 102 16.26 2.92 4.56
N ALA A 103 15.11 3.44 4.13
CA ALA A 103 13.80 3.14 4.68
C ALA A 103 12.97 2.33 3.68
N VAL A 104 12.37 1.23 4.16
CA VAL A 104 11.47 0.38 3.38
C VAL A 104 10.21 0.12 4.21
N ALA A 105 9.05 0.44 3.66
CA ALA A 105 7.75 0.13 4.26
C ALA A 105 6.90 -0.63 3.25
N GLU A 106 6.49 -1.85 3.61
CA GLU A 106 5.75 -2.76 2.73
C GLU A 106 4.54 -3.32 3.50
N VAL A 107 3.33 -3.20 2.96
CA VAL A 107 2.15 -3.76 3.63
C VAL A 107 1.15 -4.39 2.69
N GLN A 108 0.44 -5.38 3.23
CA GLN A 108 -0.62 -6.09 2.52
C GLN A 108 -1.89 -6.17 3.38
N ALA A 109 -3.01 -5.74 2.82
CA ALA A 109 -4.34 -5.92 3.38
C ALA A 109 -5.21 -6.77 2.45
N VAL A 110 -5.83 -7.82 2.99
CA VAL A 110 -6.75 -8.69 2.25
C VAL A 110 -8.05 -8.82 3.02
N ALA A 111 -9.19 -8.50 2.41
CA ALA A 111 -10.48 -8.74 3.07
C ALA A 111 -11.64 -9.05 2.13
N GLU A 112 -12.68 -9.75 2.59
CA GLU A 112 -13.90 -9.89 1.79
C GLU A 112 -14.63 -8.53 1.71
N GLY A 113 -14.77 -7.83 2.84
CA GLY A 113 -15.43 -6.52 2.86
C GLY A 113 -14.55 -5.36 2.36
N GLN A 114 -13.60 -4.91 3.19
CA GLN A 114 -12.78 -3.72 2.90
C GLN A 114 -11.31 -3.94 3.26
N ALA A 115 -10.41 -3.67 2.32
CA ALA A 115 -8.97 -3.70 2.52
C ALA A 115 -8.35 -2.30 2.36
N VAL A 116 -7.50 -1.92 3.31
CA VAL A 116 -6.75 -0.65 3.27
C VAL A 116 -5.28 -0.90 3.59
N ALA A 117 -4.39 -0.46 2.71
CA ALA A 117 -2.94 -0.53 2.85
C ALA A 117 -2.34 0.89 2.78
N GLU A 118 -1.68 1.34 3.85
CA GLU A 118 -1.08 2.68 3.93
C GLU A 118 0.38 2.57 4.40
N VAL A 119 1.31 3.11 3.60
CA VAL A 119 2.74 3.06 3.94
C VAL A 119 3.44 4.40 3.76
N GLN A 120 4.42 4.61 4.63
CA GLN A 120 5.29 5.78 4.60
C GLN A 120 6.75 5.38 4.82
N ALA A 121 7.63 5.80 3.92
CA ALA A 121 9.08 5.67 4.05
C ALA A 121 9.76 7.03 3.92
N VAL A 122 10.68 7.33 4.85
CA VAL A 122 11.48 8.56 4.83
C VAL A 122 12.95 8.20 5.02
N ALA A 123 13.83 8.64 4.14
CA ALA A 123 15.27 8.44 4.35
C ALA A 123 16.15 9.55 3.79
N GLU A 124 17.39 9.70 4.28
CA GLU A 124 18.36 10.58 3.60
C GLU A 124 18.82 9.90 2.29
N GLY A 125 19.15 8.61 2.33
CA GLY A 125 19.58 7.86 1.14
C GLY A 125 18.44 7.41 0.21
N GLN A 126 17.71 6.37 0.60
CA GLN A 126 16.69 5.72 -0.24
C GLN A 126 15.42 5.40 0.54
N ALA A 127 14.26 5.82 0.01
CA ALA A 127 12.95 5.51 0.58
C ALA A 127 12.10 4.71 -0.42
N VAL A 128 11.53 3.59 0.05
CA VAL A 128 10.61 2.73 -0.71
C VAL A 128 9.35 2.48 0.10
N ALA A 129 8.19 2.75 -0.47
CA ALA A 129 6.90 2.60 0.18
C ALA A 129 5.91 1.86 -0.74
N GLU A 130 5.59 0.59 -0.43
CA GLU A 130 4.71 -0.27 -1.23
C GLU A 130 3.47 -0.71 -0.44
N GLY A 131 2.29 -0.34 -0.92
CA GLY A 131 1.01 -0.72 -0.34
C GLY A 131 0.21 -1.63 -1.28
N GLN A 132 -0.29 -2.76 -0.78
CA GLN A 132 -1.17 -3.67 -1.53
C GLN A 132 -2.49 -3.92 -0.80
N ALA A 133 -3.61 -3.68 -1.48
CA ALA A 133 -4.95 -3.97 -0.97
C ALA A 133 -5.75 -4.86 -1.95
N VAL A 134 -6.36 -5.92 -1.43
CA VAL A 134 -7.25 -6.80 -2.19
C VAL A 134 -8.55 -6.98 -1.42
N ALA A 135 -9.70 -6.70 -2.05
CA ALA A 135 -10.99 -7.00 -1.41
C ALA A 135 -12.13 -7.34 -2.37
N GLU A 136 -13.13 -8.09 -1.93
CA GLU A 136 -14.34 -8.25 -2.76
C GLU A 136 -15.10 -6.92 -2.83
N GLY A 137 -15.30 -6.24 -1.69
CA GLY A 137 -15.99 -4.94 -1.65
C GLY A 137 -15.14 -3.75 -2.13
N GLN A 138 -14.25 -3.25 -1.27
CA GLN A 138 -13.48 -2.03 -1.52
C GLN A 138 -12.00 -2.19 -1.15
N ALA A 139 -11.11 -1.84 -2.07
CA ALA A 139 -9.66 -1.85 -1.86
C ALA A 139 -9.06 -0.45 -2.04
N ALA A 140 -8.23 -0.03 -1.09
CA ALA A 140 -7.46 1.20 -1.17
C ALA A 140 -6.00 0.96 -0.78
N ALA A 141 -5.07 1.41 -1.62
CA ALA A 141 -3.63 1.28 -1.38
C ALA A 141 -2.89 2.59 -1.66
N GLU A 142 -2.15 3.09 -0.67
CA GLU A 142 -1.38 4.33 -0.76
C GLU A 142 0.07 4.13 -0.31
N GLY A 143 1.01 4.52 -1.17
CA GLY A 143 2.43 4.59 -0.87
C GLY A 143 2.95 6.03 -0.81
N GLN A 144 3.72 6.36 0.22
CA GLN A 144 4.38 7.67 0.36
C GLN A 144 5.88 7.51 0.65
N ALA A 145 6.72 8.03 -0.23
CA ALA A 145 8.18 7.99 -0.08
C ALA A 145 8.80 9.40 -0.18
N ALA A 146 9.71 9.70 0.74
CA ALA A 146 10.51 10.93 0.69
C ALA A 146 11.99 10.62 0.93
N ALA A 147 12.88 11.08 0.06
CA ALA A 147 14.32 10.94 0.29
C ALA A 147 15.19 12.04 -0.29
N GLU A 148 16.38 12.29 0.25
CA GLU A 148 17.34 13.18 -0.42
C GLU A 148 17.86 12.50 -1.70
N GLY A 149 18.20 11.20 -1.64
CA GLY A 149 18.67 10.45 -2.80
C GLY A 149 17.56 9.99 -3.76
N GLN A 150 16.87 8.90 -3.42
CA GLN A 150 15.87 8.27 -4.30
C GLN A 150 14.61 7.89 -3.53
N ALA A 151 13.45 8.23 -4.07
CA ALA A 151 12.14 7.89 -3.52
C ALA A 151 11.31 7.10 -4.53
N ALA A 152 10.77 5.95 -4.10
CA ALA A 152 9.84 5.14 -4.86
C ALA A 152 8.58 4.86 -4.03
N ALA A 153 7.41 5.10 -4.60
CA ALA A 153 6.13 4.89 -3.93
C ALA A 153 5.13 4.19 -4.84
N GLU A 154 4.57 3.08 -4.37
CA GLU A 154 3.65 2.26 -5.13
C GLU A 154 2.38 1.94 -4.33
N GLY A 155 1.23 2.14 -4.95
CA GLY A 155 -0.06 1.65 -4.48
C GLY A 155 -0.65 0.64 -5.47
N GLN A 156 -1.10 -0.52 -4.98
CA GLN A 156 -1.80 -1.52 -5.78
C GLN A 156 -3.12 -1.94 -5.13
N ALA A 157 -4.23 -1.73 -5.84
CA ALA A 157 -5.57 -2.07 -5.35
C ALA A 157 -6.33 -2.96 -6.35
N VAL A 158 -6.91 -4.05 -5.84
CA VAL A 158 -7.79 -4.94 -6.62
C VAL A 158 -9.10 -5.12 -5.86
N ALA A 159 -10.24 -4.86 -6.50
CA ALA A 159 -11.53 -5.16 -5.90
C ALA A 159 -12.65 -5.54 -6.86
N GLU A 160 -13.66 -6.29 -6.43
CA GLU A 160 -14.86 -6.47 -7.28
C GLU A 160 -15.64 -5.14 -7.33
N GLY A 161 -15.83 -4.48 -6.18
CA GLY A 161 -16.56 -3.21 -6.12
C GLY A 161 -15.75 -1.99 -6.58
N GLN A 162 -14.87 -1.46 -5.72
CA GLN A 162 -14.12 -0.23 -5.97
C GLN A 162 -12.65 -0.38 -5.58
N ALA A 163 -11.75 0.00 -6.49
CA ALA A 163 -10.32 0.02 -6.26
C ALA A 163 -9.74 1.44 -6.42
N ALA A 164 -8.95 1.87 -5.44
CA ALA A 164 -8.21 3.13 -5.48
C ALA A 164 -6.75 2.89 -5.12
N ALA A 165 -5.83 3.37 -5.95
CA ALA A 165 -4.40 3.17 -5.77
C ALA A 165 -3.61 4.45 -6.02
N GLY A 166 -2.66 4.76 -5.13
CA GLY A 166 -1.89 6.00 -5.18
C GLY A 166 -0.43 5.81 -4.78
N GLY A 167 0.49 6.36 -5.58
CA GLY A 167 1.88 6.54 -5.21
C GLY A 167 2.22 8.04 -5.09
N GLN A 168 2.94 8.42 -4.04
CA GLN A 168 3.52 9.77 -3.91
C GLN A 168 4.99 9.71 -3.54
N ALA A 169 5.86 10.22 -4.42
CA ALA A 169 7.30 10.25 -4.22
C ALA A 169 7.88 11.67 -4.31
N VAL A 170 8.74 12.02 -3.37
CA VAL A 170 9.49 13.29 -3.35
C VAL A 170 10.97 13.00 -3.15
N ALA A 171 11.84 13.48 -4.04
CA ALA A 171 13.28 13.35 -3.83
C ALA A 171 14.12 14.51 -4.36
N GLU A 172 15.33 14.74 -3.83
CA GLU A 172 16.26 15.65 -4.50
C GLU A 172 16.82 14.97 -5.77
N GLY A 173 17.21 13.70 -5.69
CA GLY A 173 17.73 12.96 -6.84
C GLY A 173 16.65 12.46 -7.81
N GLN A 174 15.98 11.36 -7.47
CA GLN A 174 15.02 10.70 -8.36
C GLN A 174 13.74 10.29 -7.61
N ALA A 175 12.58 10.63 -8.17
CA ALA A 175 11.28 10.26 -7.65
C ALA A 175 10.49 9.43 -8.67
N ALA A 176 9.98 8.29 -8.23
CA ALA A 176 9.08 7.43 -9.00
C ALA A 176 7.82 7.14 -8.20
N ALA A 177 6.65 7.33 -8.80
CA ALA A 177 5.37 7.14 -8.14
C ALA A 177 4.39 6.40 -9.06
N GLU A 178 3.85 5.28 -8.59
CA GLU A 178 2.94 4.43 -9.36
C GLU A 178 1.67 4.13 -8.58
N GLY A 179 0.53 4.25 -9.26
CA GLY A 179 -0.76 3.73 -8.80
C GLY A 179 -1.29 2.70 -9.79
N GLN A 180 -1.72 1.54 -9.30
CA GLN A 180 -2.39 0.53 -10.12
C GLN A 180 -3.71 0.07 -9.48
N ALA A 181 -4.82 0.28 -10.17
CA ALA A 181 -6.16 -0.10 -9.71
C ALA A 181 -6.87 -1.00 -10.72
N VAL A 182 -7.43 -2.11 -10.24
CA VAL A 182 -8.28 -3.00 -11.03
C VAL A 182 -9.59 -3.23 -10.29
N ALA A 183 -10.73 -2.96 -10.95
CA ALA A 183 -12.02 -3.29 -10.36
C ALA A 183 -13.10 -3.72 -11.35
N GLU A 184 -14.11 -4.49 -10.93
CA GLU A 184 -15.29 -4.69 -11.79
C GLU A 184 -16.10 -3.39 -11.84
N GLY A 185 -16.33 -2.73 -10.69
CA GLY A 185 -17.09 -1.48 -10.62
C GLY A 185 -16.29 -0.24 -11.06
N GLN A 186 -15.45 0.30 -10.18
CA GLN A 186 -14.72 1.55 -10.42
C GLN A 186 -13.25 1.43 -10.02
N ALA A 187 -12.35 1.84 -10.91
CA ALA A 187 -10.92 1.89 -10.66
C ALA A 187 -10.39 3.31 -10.80
N ALA A 188 -9.64 3.76 -9.80
CA ALA A 188 -8.91 5.03 -9.84
C ALA A 188 -7.44 4.82 -9.45
N ALA A 189 -6.53 5.30 -10.29
CA ALA A 189 -5.11 5.12 -10.09
C ALA A 189 -4.35 6.44 -10.29
N GLY A 190 -3.44 6.76 -9.38
CA GLY A 190 -2.68 8.01 -9.40
C GLY A 190 -1.20 7.83 -9.06
N GLY A 191 -0.31 8.41 -9.85
CA GLY A 191 1.09 8.61 -9.50
C GLY A 191 1.41 10.10 -9.35
N GLN A 192 2.09 10.49 -8.27
CA GLN A 192 2.61 11.86 -8.11
C GLN A 192 4.09 11.85 -7.73
N ALA A 193 4.95 12.36 -8.61
CA ALA A 193 6.39 12.44 -8.40
C ALA A 193 6.92 13.86 -8.50
N VAL A 194 7.73 14.26 -7.52
CA VAL A 194 8.44 15.56 -7.51
C VAL A 194 9.93 15.31 -7.27
N ALA A 195 10.80 15.80 -8.15
CA ALA A 195 12.24 15.72 -7.92
C ALA A 195 13.05 16.91 -8.44
N GLU A 196 14.22 17.18 -7.87
CA GLU A 196 15.15 18.13 -8.54
C GLU A 196 15.74 17.48 -9.81
N GLY A 197 16.18 16.22 -9.71
CA GLY A 197 16.75 15.48 -10.85
C GLY A 197 15.71 14.95 -11.85
N GLN A 198 15.10 13.80 -11.53
CA GLN A 198 14.16 13.11 -12.43
C GLN A 198 12.89 12.67 -11.70
N ALA A 199 11.74 12.98 -12.29
CA ALA A 199 10.44 12.57 -11.79
C ALA A 199 9.70 11.71 -12.83
N ALA A 200 9.20 10.55 -12.40
CA ALA A 200 8.34 9.67 -13.18
C ALA A 200 7.07 9.35 -12.39
N ALA A 201 5.91 9.52 -13.03
CA ALA A 201 4.63 9.27 -12.39
C ALA A 201 3.69 8.50 -13.33
N GLU A 202 3.17 7.36 -12.86
CA GLU A 202 2.26 6.51 -13.63
C GLU A 202 0.98 6.22 -12.85
N GLY A 203 -0.16 6.39 -13.54
CA GLY A 203 -1.45 5.87 -13.11
C GLY A 203 -1.94 4.81 -14.10
N GLN A 204 -2.33 3.63 -13.62
CA GLN A 204 -2.91 2.56 -14.42
C GLN A 204 -4.22 2.08 -13.82
N ALA A 205 -5.33 2.29 -14.53
CA ALA A 205 -6.66 1.87 -14.07
C ALA A 205 -7.35 0.97 -15.11
N ALA A 206 -7.89 -0.16 -14.64
CA ALA A 206 -8.72 -1.04 -15.45
C ALA A 206 -10.05 -1.32 -14.73
N ALA A 207 -11.19 -1.10 -15.38
CA ALA A 207 -12.47 -1.49 -14.82
C ALA A 207 -13.52 -1.91 -15.83
N GLU A 208 -14.51 -2.72 -15.44
CA GLU A 208 -15.68 -2.93 -16.31
C GLU A 208 -16.54 -1.65 -16.36
N GLY A 209 -16.77 -1.00 -15.22
CA GLY A 209 -17.56 0.23 -15.14
C GLY A 209 -16.81 1.51 -15.54
N GLN A 210 -16.03 2.07 -14.62
CA GLN A 210 -15.32 3.34 -14.84
C GLN A 210 -13.85 3.25 -14.43
N ALA A 211 -12.95 3.70 -15.30
CA ALA A 211 -11.52 3.75 -15.04
C ALA A 211 -11.00 5.19 -15.18
N ALA A 212 -10.27 5.66 -14.16
CA ALA A 212 -9.58 6.94 -14.16
C ALA A 212 -8.11 6.76 -13.80
N ALA A 213 -7.20 7.30 -14.60
CA ALA A 213 -5.77 7.18 -14.40
C ALA A 213 -5.04 8.50 -14.56
N GLU A 214 -4.29 8.92 -13.55
CA GLU A 214 -3.54 10.17 -13.53
C GLU A 214 -2.05 9.95 -13.23
N GLY A 215 -1.18 10.47 -14.08
CA GLY A 215 0.24 10.64 -13.78
C GLY A 215 0.56 12.13 -13.64
N GLN A 216 1.22 12.52 -12.54
CA GLN A 216 1.68 13.90 -12.32
C GLN A 216 3.16 13.94 -11.94
N ALA A 217 4.00 14.48 -12.81
CA ALA A 217 5.44 14.59 -12.59
C ALA A 217 5.93 16.04 -12.67
N ALA A 218 6.73 16.46 -11.70
CA ALA A 218 7.42 17.75 -11.70
C ALA A 218 8.91 17.56 -11.43
N ALA A 219 9.79 18.07 -12.29
CA ALA A 219 11.22 18.06 -12.02
C ALA A 219 12.00 19.25 -12.59
N GLU A 220 13.14 19.60 -12.00
CA GLU A 220 14.03 20.57 -12.66
C GLU A 220 14.68 19.94 -13.91
N GLY A 221 15.14 18.69 -13.81
CA GLY A 221 15.77 17.96 -14.91
C GLY A 221 14.79 17.36 -15.93
N GLN A 222 14.23 16.19 -15.62
CA GLN A 222 13.33 15.46 -16.53
C GLN A 222 12.06 15.00 -15.82
N ALA A 223 10.91 15.26 -16.43
CA ALA A 223 9.60 14.82 -15.95
C ALA A 223 8.90 13.95 -16.99
N ALA A 224 8.43 12.78 -16.57
CA ALA A 224 7.59 11.88 -17.36
C ALA A 224 6.32 11.54 -16.59
N ALA A 225 5.16 11.70 -17.22
CA ALA A 225 3.87 11.41 -16.61
C ALA A 225 2.97 10.63 -17.57
N GLU A 226 2.49 9.48 -17.13
CA GLU A 226 1.58 8.63 -17.90
C GLU A 226 0.30 8.31 -17.13
N GLY A 227 -0.85 8.56 -17.75
CA GLY A 227 -2.13 8.00 -17.35
C GLY A 227 -2.58 6.95 -18.37
N GLN A 228 -2.92 5.75 -17.91
CA GLN A 228 -3.49 4.69 -18.75
C GLN A 228 -4.77 4.14 -18.12
N ALA A 229 -5.90 4.35 -18.80
CA ALA A 229 -7.21 3.87 -18.36
C ALA A 229 -7.86 2.97 -19.42
N ALA A 230 -8.38 1.84 -18.99
CA ALA A 230 -9.18 0.94 -19.83
C ALA A 230 -10.50 0.62 -19.13
N ALA A 231 -11.63 0.86 -19.81
CA ALA A 231 -12.92 0.44 -19.29
C ALA A 231 -13.90 -0.03 -20.37
N GLU A 232 -14.84 -0.91 -20.00
CA GLU A 232 -15.99 -1.18 -20.89
C GLU A 232 -16.99 -0.03 -20.89
N GLY A 233 -17.13 0.68 -19.76
CA GLY A 233 -17.92 1.91 -19.66
C GLY A 233 -17.13 3.17 -20.05
N GLN A 234 -16.65 3.92 -19.05
CA GLN A 234 -15.97 5.20 -19.27
C GLN A 234 -14.51 5.13 -18.84
N ALA A 235 -13.61 5.62 -19.71
CA ALA A 235 -12.19 5.68 -19.43
C ALA A 235 -11.66 7.12 -19.54
N GLU A 236 -11.00 7.60 -18.48
CA GLU A 236 -10.32 8.91 -18.44
C GLU A 236 -8.86 8.71 -18.07
N ALA A 237 -7.95 9.33 -18.82
CA ALA A 237 -6.53 9.18 -18.61
C ALA A 237 -5.79 10.49 -18.86
N GLU A 238 -5.02 10.95 -17.88
CA GLU A 238 -4.24 12.18 -17.96
C GLU A 238 -2.79 11.95 -17.53
N GLY A 239 -1.85 12.42 -18.35
CA GLY A 239 -0.47 12.64 -17.95
C GLY A 239 -0.22 14.15 -17.86
N GLN A 240 0.39 14.62 -16.77
CA GLN A 240 0.80 16.00 -16.59
C GLN A 240 2.26 16.06 -16.15
N ALA A 241 3.12 16.59 -17.02
CA ALA A 241 4.55 16.72 -16.75
C ALA A 241 5.00 18.19 -16.84
N VAL A 242 5.74 18.64 -15.82
CA VAL A 242 6.36 19.97 -15.78
C VAL A 242 7.86 19.81 -15.55
N ALA A 243 8.68 20.34 -16.44
CA ALA A 243 10.12 20.42 -16.21
C ALA A 243 10.80 21.64 -16.81
N GLU A 244 11.92 22.07 -16.22
CA GLU A 244 12.79 23.08 -16.84
C GLU A 244 13.58 22.48 -18.01
N GLY A 245 13.94 21.20 -17.91
CA GLY A 245 14.59 20.44 -18.98
C GLY A 245 13.60 19.80 -19.96
N GLN A 246 13.34 18.49 -19.80
CA GLN A 246 12.46 17.73 -20.70
C GLN A 246 11.19 17.27 -19.98
N ALA A 247 10.04 17.52 -20.59
CA ALA A 247 8.74 17.08 -20.09
C ALA A 247 8.05 16.20 -21.14
N VAL A 248 7.59 15.02 -20.72
CA VAL A 248 6.78 14.08 -21.51
C VAL A 248 5.52 13.75 -20.73
N ALA A 249 4.37 13.91 -21.37
CA ALA A 249 3.07 13.66 -20.78
C ALA A 249 2.22 12.86 -21.76
N GLU A 250 1.70 11.71 -21.33
CA GLU A 250 0.80 10.87 -22.12
C GLU A 250 -0.46 10.48 -21.33
N GLY A 251 -1.61 10.60 -21.98
CA GLY A 251 -2.88 10.07 -21.48
C GLY A 251 -3.46 9.11 -22.52
N ARG A 252 -3.72 7.86 -22.13
CA ARG A 252 -4.30 6.83 -23.01
C ARG A 252 -5.55 6.25 -22.36
N ALA A 253 -6.71 6.59 -22.93
CA ALA A 253 -7.99 6.02 -22.55
C ALA A 253 -8.49 5.05 -23.63
N ALA A 254 -8.94 3.86 -23.21
CA ALA A 254 -9.54 2.86 -24.08
C ALA A 254 -10.95 2.49 -23.57
N GLU A 255 -11.94 2.67 -24.44
CA GLU A 255 -13.33 2.26 -24.18
C GLU A 255 -13.65 0.98 -24.96
N GLY A 256 -14.20 -0.03 -24.28
CA GLY A 256 -14.69 -1.26 -24.89
C GLY A 256 -15.99 -1.01 -25.66
N GLN A 257 -16.03 -1.32 -26.96
CA GLN A 257 -17.30 -1.33 -27.69
C GLN A 257 -18.12 -2.54 -27.22
N ALA A 258 -19.25 -2.30 -26.54
CA ALA A 258 -20.25 -3.33 -26.32
C ALA A 258 -20.61 -3.94 -27.69
N ALA A 259 -20.24 -5.20 -27.91
CA ALA A 259 -20.60 -5.92 -29.12
C ALA A 259 -22.13 -5.95 -29.21
N GLU A 260 -22.67 -5.11 -30.08
CA GLU A 260 -24.08 -5.12 -30.46
C GLU A 260 -24.34 -6.46 -31.16
N TRP A 261 -24.72 -7.48 -30.38
CA TRP A 261 -25.33 -8.70 -30.92
C TRP A 261 -26.73 -8.32 -31.42
N ASP A 262 -26.77 -7.57 -32.52
CA ASP A 262 -28.02 -7.23 -33.17
C ASP A 262 -28.57 -8.48 -33.86
N ARG A 263 -29.85 -8.69 -33.61
CA ARG A 263 -30.64 -9.90 -33.86
C ARG A 263 -30.59 -10.36 -35.33
N LEU A 264 -30.37 -11.66 -35.53
CA LEU A 264 -30.93 -12.46 -36.63
C LEU A 264 -31.35 -13.83 -36.08
#